data_AF-A0A4V5ZYP7-F1
#
_entry.id   AF-A0A4V5ZYP7-F1
#
_cell.length_a   1.000
_cell.length_b   1.000
_cell.length_c   1.000
_cell.angle_alpha   90.00
_cell.angle_beta   90.00
_cell.angle_gamma   90.00
#
_symmetry.space_group_name_H-M   'P 1'
#
loop_
_entity.id
_entity.type
_entity.pdbx_description
1 polymer ?
#
loop_
_entity_poly.entity_id
_entity_poly.type
_entity_poly.pdbx_seq_one_letter_code
_entity_poly.pdbx_strand_id
1 'polypeptide(L)'
;MGRFYLEVVLLLLPMFITVSPAAKLWGDERSNFSMTRFMPLATRRMVAKVGDPSEKAKFYYMVEQLREERHNSNLSSHILMEGRYSIFGHLMLKVNNTPWQAPFLAAMNEVFKPVINSEKTFAKTYAFADELLEAYVYHDCYHISLALFYYLHLREGLGVARLKVREMFPNCEKLANVPEVHEFYLKHKGEKPTSRRVLKDFLELLEWLDFEGGLEHIQ
;
A
#
# COMPACT_ATOMS: atom_id res chain seq x y z
N MET A 1 5.96 -52.99 29.40
CA MET A 1 5.77 -52.43 28.04
C MET A 1 5.49 -50.92 28.00
N GLY A 2 5.28 -50.21 29.11
CA GLY A 2 4.92 -48.77 29.07
C GLY A 2 6.06 -47.75 28.91
N ARG A 3 7.33 -48.09 29.20
CA ARG A 3 8.46 -47.15 29.11
C ARG A 3 8.95 -46.89 27.68
N PHE A 4 8.86 -47.90 26.81
CA PHE A 4 9.35 -47.81 25.43
C PHE A 4 8.52 -46.85 24.57
N TYR A 5 7.20 -46.78 24.81
CA TYR A 5 6.31 -45.85 24.10
C TYR A 5 6.54 -44.39 24.49
N LEU A 6 6.92 -44.12 25.75
CA LEU A 6 7.15 -42.76 26.23
C LEU A 6 8.43 -42.16 25.61
N GLU A 7 9.48 -42.96 25.46
CA GLU A 7 10.74 -42.53 24.83
C GLU A 7 10.59 -42.29 23.33
N VAL A 8 9.81 -43.12 22.62
CA VAL A 8 9.52 -42.92 21.19
C VAL A 8 8.68 -41.65 20.97
N VAL A 9 7.68 -41.37 21.82
CA VAL A 9 6.87 -40.14 21.71
C VAL A 9 7.70 -38.89 22.01
N LEU A 10 8.61 -38.94 23.00
CA LEU A 10 9.51 -37.83 23.33
C LEU A 10 10.57 -37.58 22.24
N LEU A 11 11.01 -38.61 21.52
CA LEU A 11 11.92 -38.49 20.37
C LEU A 11 11.23 -37.93 19.11
N LEU A 12 9.93 -38.15 18.94
CA LEU A 12 9.15 -37.61 17.82
C LEU A 12 8.67 -36.16 18.04
N LEU A 13 8.53 -35.73 19.30
CA LEU A 13 8.12 -34.37 19.66
C LEU A 13 8.99 -33.25 19.04
N PRO A 14 10.34 -33.31 19.03
CA PRO A 14 11.16 -32.32 18.35
C PRO A 14 11.08 -32.41 16.81
N MET A 15 10.72 -33.56 16.23
CA MET A 15 10.45 -33.66 14.79
C MET A 15 9.17 -32.92 14.37
N PHE A 16 8.15 -32.86 15.23
CA PHE A 16 6.96 -32.03 14.99
C PHE A 16 7.18 -30.53 15.26
N ILE A 17 8.18 -30.16 16.06
CA ILE A 17 8.50 -28.75 16.36
C ILE A 17 9.37 -28.12 15.26
N THR A 18 10.08 -28.92 14.45
CA THR A 18 11.07 -28.41 13.48
C THR A 18 10.57 -28.23 12.05
N VAL A 19 9.29 -28.47 11.77
CA VAL A 19 8.67 -28.15 10.48
C VAL A 19 7.29 -27.53 10.68
N SER A 20 7.23 -26.41 11.41
CA SER A 20 6.15 -25.46 11.13
C SER A 20 6.72 -24.50 10.09
N PRO A 21 6.46 -24.68 8.78
CA PRO A 21 6.75 -23.61 7.83
C PRO A 21 6.06 -22.39 8.40
N ALA A 22 6.81 -21.32 8.70
CA ALA A 22 6.26 -20.11 9.29
C ALA A 22 5.01 -19.77 8.49
N ALA A 23 3.83 -19.98 9.10
CA ALA A 23 2.57 -19.86 8.38
C ALA A 23 2.56 -18.44 7.81
N LYS A 24 2.59 -18.33 6.48
CA LYS A 24 2.68 -17.02 5.82
C LYS A 24 1.50 -16.21 6.35
N LEU A 25 1.80 -15.16 7.10
CA LEU A 25 0.77 -14.32 7.69
C LEU A 25 0.04 -13.64 6.54
N TRP A 26 -1.29 -13.72 6.53
CA TRP A 26 -2.09 -12.98 5.56
C TRP A 26 -1.66 -11.52 5.53
N GLY A 27 -1.48 -10.99 4.33
CA GLY A 27 -1.01 -9.64 4.10
C GLY A 27 0.31 -9.54 3.34
N ASP A 28 1.18 -10.55 3.43
CA ASP A 28 2.52 -10.54 2.80
C ASP A 28 2.52 -11.21 1.40
N GLU A 29 1.41 -11.82 1.00
CA GLU A 29 1.20 -12.34 -0.35
C GLU A 29 0.95 -11.23 -1.36
N ARG A 30 1.54 -11.38 -2.56
CA ARG A 30 1.28 -10.48 -3.69
C ARG A 30 -0.19 -10.59 -4.06
N SER A 31 -0.85 -9.45 -4.22
CA SER A 31 -2.23 -9.43 -4.76
C SER A 31 -2.17 -9.30 -6.29
N ASN A 32 -3.22 -9.79 -6.95
CA ASN A 32 -3.45 -9.53 -8.37
C ASN A 32 -4.24 -8.23 -8.59
N PHE A 33 -4.71 -7.59 -7.52
CA PHE A 33 -5.49 -6.37 -7.58
C PHE A 33 -4.64 -5.19 -8.07
N SER A 34 -5.06 -4.56 -9.17
CA SER A 34 -4.30 -3.49 -9.81
C SER A 34 -4.37 -2.19 -9.00
N MET A 35 -3.31 -1.90 -8.23
CA MET A 35 -3.19 -0.65 -7.48
C MET A 35 -2.95 0.57 -8.36
N THR A 36 -2.37 0.38 -9.55
CA THR A 36 -1.93 1.49 -10.42
C THR A 36 -3.08 2.42 -10.84
N ARG A 37 -4.31 1.90 -11.04
CA ARG A 37 -5.47 2.73 -11.42
C ARG A 37 -5.89 3.74 -10.34
N PHE A 38 -5.50 3.54 -9.09
CA PHE A 38 -5.82 4.44 -7.98
C PHE A 38 -4.78 5.54 -7.77
N MET A 39 -3.61 5.43 -8.40
CA MET A 39 -2.54 6.43 -8.31
C MET A 39 -2.94 7.73 -9.04
N PRO A 40 -2.45 8.90 -8.58
CA PRO A 40 -2.59 10.15 -9.31
C PRO A 40 -2.10 10.02 -10.76
N LEU A 41 -2.73 10.76 -11.67
CA LEU A 41 -2.43 10.69 -13.10
C LEU A 41 -0.95 10.95 -13.43
N ALA A 42 -0.33 11.93 -12.75
CA ALA A 42 1.08 12.25 -12.89
C ALA A 42 1.97 11.03 -12.53
N THR A 43 1.65 10.35 -11.43
CA THR A 43 2.36 9.14 -10.99
C THR A 43 2.15 7.98 -11.96
N ARG A 44 0.92 7.77 -12.45
CA ARG A 44 0.63 6.75 -13.49
C ARG A 44 1.46 6.99 -14.76
N ARG A 45 1.53 8.24 -15.22
CA ARG A 45 2.34 8.64 -16.39
C ARG A 45 3.83 8.42 -16.15
N MET A 46 4.32 8.73 -14.96
CA MET A 46 5.71 8.47 -14.58
C MET A 46 6.02 6.97 -14.66
N VAL A 47 5.19 6.13 -14.04
CA VAL A 47 5.33 4.67 -14.07
C VAL A 47 5.27 4.13 -15.49
N ALA A 48 4.36 4.63 -16.34
CA ALA A 48 4.27 4.22 -17.74
C ALA A 48 5.52 4.60 -18.56
N LYS A 49 6.14 5.76 -18.29
CA LYS A 49 7.38 6.20 -18.95
C LYS A 49 8.60 5.38 -18.57
N VAL A 50 8.58 4.71 -17.42
CA VAL A 50 9.59 3.71 -17.04
C VAL A 50 9.49 2.43 -17.91
N GLY A 51 8.54 2.37 -18.85
CA GLY A 51 8.28 1.24 -19.75
C GLY A 51 9.33 0.92 -20.82
N ASP A 52 10.47 1.62 -20.89
CA ASP A 52 11.64 1.10 -21.61
C ASP A 52 12.10 -0.19 -20.90
N PRO A 53 12.14 -1.36 -21.57
CA PRO A 53 12.46 -2.63 -20.92
C PRO A 53 13.75 -2.62 -20.08
N SER A 54 14.75 -1.86 -20.52
CA SER A 54 16.06 -1.75 -19.84
C SER A 54 16.00 -0.90 -18.57
N GLU A 55 15.21 0.18 -18.58
CA GLU A 55 15.00 1.05 -17.43
C GLU A 55 13.97 0.47 -16.45
N LYS A 56 13.00 -0.30 -16.97
CA LYS A 56 12.00 -1.01 -16.18
C LYS A 56 12.64 -2.00 -15.22
N ALA A 57 13.63 -2.78 -15.68
CA ALA A 57 14.35 -3.73 -14.85
C ALA A 57 15.09 -3.03 -13.70
N LYS A 58 15.76 -1.91 -13.98
CA LYS A 58 16.49 -1.14 -12.95
C LYS A 58 15.54 -0.50 -11.93
N PHE A 59 14.39 0.02 -12.38
CA PHE A 59 13.38 0.54 -11.48
C PHE A 59 12.81 -0.55 -10.56
N TYR A 60 12.50 -1.74 -11.09
CA TYR A 60 12.05 -2.85 -10.24
C TYR A 60 13.13 -3.31 -9.27
N TYR A 61 14.39 -3.38 -9.72
CA TYR A 61 15.50 -3.70 -8.83
C TYR A 61 15.60 -2.70 -7.66
N MET A 62 15.48 -1.40 -7.95
CA MET A 62 15.41 -0.36 -6.92
C MET A 62 14.21 -0.55 -5.98
N VAL A 63 13.04 -0.91 -6.50
CA VAL A 63 11.85 -1.20 -5.70
C VAL A 63 12.06 -2.40 -4.77
N GLU A 64 12.68 -3.48 -5.25
CA GLU A 64 12.97 -4.64 -4.39
C GLU A 64 14.00 -4.29 -3.30
N GLN A 65 15.02 -3.48 -3.60
CA GLN A 65 15.95 -2.99 -2.58
C GLN A 65 15.24 -2.22 -1.44
N LEU A 66 14.25 -1.37 -1.77
CA LEU A 66 13.46 -0.66 -0.76
C LEU A 66 12.73 -1.65 0.17
N ARG A 67 12.17 -2.72 -0.42
CA ARG A 67 11.43 -3.75 0.32
C ARG A 67 12.35 -4.50 1.27
N GLU A 68 13.52 -4.92 0.78
CA GLU A 68 14.54 -5.61 1.58
C GLU A 68 15.07 -4.74 2.73
N GLU A 69 15.40 -3.48 2.46
CA GLU A 69 15.91 -2.55 3.48
C GLU A 69 14.90 -2.33 4.60
N ARG A 70 13.61 -2.17 4.27
CA ARG A 70 12.56 -2.07 5.29
C ARG A 70 12.39 -3.37 6.06
N HIS A 71 12.37 -4.51 5.38
CA HIS A 71 12.22 -5.81 6.02
C HIS A 71 13.36 -6.07 7.03
N ASN A 72 14.58 -5.72 6.66
CA ASN A 72 15.77 -5.89 7.48
C ASN A 72 15.97 -4.77 8.51
N SER A 73 15.03 -3.81 8.63
CA SER A 73 15.14 -2.61 9.47
C SER A 73 16.44 -1.81 9.24
N ASN A 74 17.02 -1.93 8.05
CA ASN A 74 18.23 -1.22 7.65
C ASN A 74 17.86 0.15 7.06
N LEU A 75 17.30 1.00 7.92
CA LEU A 75 16.69 2.27 7.52
C LEU A 75 17.57 3.45 7.93
N SER A 76 17.88 4.34 6.99
CA SER A 76 18.53 5.62 7.29
C SER A 76 17.61 6.52 8.12
N SER A 77 18.14 7.28 9.07
CA SER A 77 17.35 8.25 9.85
C SER A 77 16.64 9.30 8.99
N HIS A 78 17.14 9.56 7.77
CA HIS A 78 16.57 10.53 6.83
C HIS A 78 15.25 10.08 6.17
N ILE A 79 14.86 8.80 6.30
CA ILE A 79 13.59 8.30 5.73
C ILE A 79 12.44 8.29 6.75
N LEU A 80 12.72 8.71 7.99
CA LEU A 80 11.73 8.83 9.04
C LEU A 80 11.17 10.26 9.05
N MET A 81 9.90 10.43 8.72
CA MET A 81 9.16 11.68 8.92
C MET A 81 8.36 11.58 10.21
N GLU A 82 8.61 12.48 11.16
CA GLU A 82 7.94 12.48 12.48
C GLU A 82 8.04 11.12 13.22
N GLY A 83 9.16 10.41 13.03
CA GLY A 83 9.40 9.10 13.63
C GLY A 83 8.67 7.94 12.93
N ARG A 84 8.03 8.18 11.79
CA ARG A 84 7.38 7.15 10.96
C ARG A 84 8.12 6.97 9.65
N TYR A 85 8.19 5.73 9.16
CA TYR A 85 8.71 5.43 7.84
C TYR A 85 7.89 6.17 6.77
N SER A 86 8.58 6.81 5.82
CA SER A 86 7.97 7.37 4.62
C SER A 86 8.56 6.70 3.38
N ILE A 87 7.70 6.05 2.59
CA ILE A 87 8.11 5.46 1.32
C ILE A 87 8.52 6.54 0.32
N PHE A 88 7.90 7.73 0.35
CA PHE A 88 8.32 8.88 -0.44
C PHE A 88 9.75 9.30 -0.11
N GLY A 89 10.05 9.50 1.17
CA GLY A 89 11.40 9.86 1.62
C GLY A 89 12.42 8.82 1.18
N HIS A 90 12.07 7.54 1.33
CA HIS A 90 12.94 6.45 0.94
C HIS A 90 13.19 6.38 -0.58
N LEU A 91 12.12 6.48 -1.38
CA LEU A 91 12.22 6.54 -2.84
C LEU A 91 13.02 7.75 -3.31
N MET A 92 12.83 8.91 -2.68
CA MET A 92 13.57 10.13 -3.01
C MET A 92 15.08 9.94 -2.85
N LEU A 93 15.51 9.25 -1.78
CA LEU A 93 16.92 8.90 -1.62
C LEU A 93 17.41 7.92 -2.69
N LYS A 94 16.60 6.92 -3.04
CA LYS A 94 16.97 5.93 -4.06
C LYS A 94 17.07 6.50 -5.47
N VAL A 95 16.18 7.41 -5.84
CA VAL A 95 16.19 8.03 -7.17
C VAL A 95 17.19 9.18 -7.27
N ASN A 96 17.81 9.62 -6.16
CA ASN A 96 18.75 10.73 -6.17
C ASN A 96 19.95 10.42 -7.08
N ASN A 97 20.34 11.38 -7.93
CA ASN A 97 21.39 11.23 -8.94
C ASN A 97 21.13 10.11 -9.97
N THR A 98 19.88 9.68 -10.14
CA THR A 98 19.47 8.73 -11.18
C THR A 98 18.64 9.43 -12.27
N PRO A 99 18.48 8.82 -13.46
CA PRO A 99 17.57 9.34 -14.50
C PRO A 99 16.11 9.48 -14.03
N TRP A 100 15.70 8.79 -12.96
CA TRP A 100 14.33 8.87 -12.43
C TRP A 100 14.09 10.05 -11.50
N GLN A 101 15.13 10.77 -11.07
CA GLN A 101 14.99 11.91 -10.15
C GLN A 101 14.05 12.99 -10.71
N ALA A 102 14.33 13.48 -11.91
CA ALA A 102 13.56 14.57 -12.50
C ALA A 102 12.10 14.16 -12.81
N PRO A 103 11.82 12.98 -13.43
CA PRO A 103 10.46 12.48 -13.58
C PRO A 103 9.71 12.32 -12.26
N PHE A 104 10.37 11.82 -11.22
CA PHE A 104 9.78 11.64 -9.89
C PHE A 104 9.41 12.98 -9.26
N LEU A 105 10.34 13.93 -9.22
CA LEU A 105 10.09 15.28 -8.70
C LEU A 105 8.99 16.00 -9.49
N ALA A 106 8.96 15.86 -10.81
CA ALA A 106 7.92 16.45 -11.65
C ALA A 106 6.53 15.87 -11.30
N ALA A 107 6.43 14.54 -11.17
CA ALA A 107 5.18 13.89 -10.79
C ALA A 107 4.71 14.34 -9.40
N MET A 108 5.63 14.40 -8.42
CA MET A 108 5.30 14.84 -7.07
C MET A 108 4.90 16.31 -7.00
N ASN A 109 5.59 17.18 -7.72
CA ASN A 109 5.22 18.58 -7.81
C ASN A 109 3.82 18.76 -8.41
N GLU A 110 3.48 18.00 -9.46
CA GLU A 110 2.14 18.04 -10.05
C GLU A 110 1.07 17.59 -9.05
N VAL A 111 1.35 16.53 -8.29
CA VAL A 111 0.44 16.05 -7.23
C VAL A 111 0.27 17.10 -6.14
N PHE A 112 1.35 17.67 -5.58
CA PHE A 112 1.24 18.50 -4.37
C PHE A 112 1.06 20.00 -4.61
N LYS A 113 1.31 20.51 -5.82
CA LYS A 113 1.12 21.93 -6.15
C LYS A 113 -0.26 22.50 -5.77
N PRO A 114 -1.40 21.79 -5.94
CA PRO A 114 -2.72 22.32 -5.57
C PRO A 114 -2.91 22.55 -4.06
N VAL A 115 -2.09 21.93 -3.22
CA VAL A 115 -2.26 21.92 -1.75
C VAL A 115 -1.09 22.54 -0.98
N ILE A 116 -0.04 22.97 -1.68
CA ILE A 116 1.22 23.46 -1.07
C ILE A 116 1.03 24.66 -0.13
N ASN A 117 0.02 25.48 -0.35
CA ASN A 117 -0.26 26.67 0.46
C ASN A 117 -1.12 26.38 1.72
N SER A 118 -1.50 25.12 1.95
CA SER A 118 -2.33 24.73 3.09
C SER A 118 -1.68 23.57 3.83
N GLU A 119 -0.94 23.86 4.89
CA GLU A 119 -0.19 22.88 5.69
C GLU A 119 -1.03 21.65 6.08
N LYS A 120 -2.23 21.86 6.63
CA LYS A 120 -3.13 20.77 7.02
C LYS A 120 -3.61 19.91 5.84
N THR A 121 -3.86 20.55 4.70
CA THR A 121 -4.29 19.83 3.48
C THR A 121 -3.13 19.09 2.86
N PHE A 122 -1.96 19.72 2.82
CA PHE A 122 -0.70 19.14 2.37
C PHE A 122 -0.36 17.91 3.20
N ALA A 123 -0.32 18.00 4.53
CA ALA A 123 0.02 16.87 5.40
C ALA A 123 -0.91 15.66 5.19
N LYS A 124 -2.23 15.88 5.07
CA LYS A 124 -3.20 14.81 4.79
C LYS A 124 -3.03 14.18 3.41
N THR A 125 -2.83 15.03 2.40
CA THR A 125 -2.62 14.59 1.01
C THR A 125 -1.31 13.83 0.89
N TYR A 126 -0.25 14.31 1.53
CA TYR A 126 1.05 13.68 1.60
C TYR A 126 0.95 12.30 2.26
N ALA A 127 0.37 12.22 3.45
CA ALA A 127 0.19 10.96 4.17
C ALA A 127 -0.55 9.92 3.30
N PHE A 128 -1.65 10.30 2.64
CA PHE A 128 -2.37 9.37 1.78
C PHE A 128 -1.61 9.00 0.51
N ALA A 129 -0.94 9.96 -0.14
CA ALA A 129 -0.12 9.67 -1.30
C ALA A 129 1.06 8.73 -0.94
N ASP A 130 1.58 8.82 0.29
CA ASP A 130 2.64 7.95 0.81
C ASP A 130 2.10 6.53 0.96
N GLU A 131 0.93 6.36 1.59
CA GLU A 131 0.24 5.06 1.71
C GLU A 131 -0.06 4.42 0.34
N LEU A 132 -0.54 5.22 -0.64
CA LEU A 132 -0.78 4.73 -2.01
C LEU A 132 0.51 4.26 -2.69
N LEU A 133 1.60 5.01 -2.52
CA LEU A 133 2.89 4.65 -3.09
C LEU A 133 3.46 3.41 -2.41
N GLU A 134 3.24 3.25 -1.11
CA GLU A 134 3.64 2.07 -0.36
C GLU A 134 2.90 0.83 -0.87
N ALA A 135 1.57 0.93 -1.02
CA ALA A 135 0.75 -0.11 -1.65
C ALA A 135 1.23 -0.47 -3.06
N TYR A 136 1.67 0.51 -3.86
CA TYR A 136 2.22 0.25 -5.19
C TYR A 136 3.58 -0.46 -5.14
N VAL A 137 4.49 -0.04 -4.26
CA VAL A 137 5.84 -0.62 -4.11
C VAL A 137 5.76 -2.05 -3.59
N TYR A 138 5.03 -2.28 -2.51
CA TYR A 138 4.93 -3.59 -1.87
C TYR A 138 4.00 -4.52 -2.65
N HIS A 139 2.90 -3.98 -3.18
CA HIS A 139 1.92 -4.70 -3.97
C HIS A 139 1.48 -6.02 -3.34
N ASP A 140 1.27 -5.98 -2.02
CA ASP A 140 0.77 -7.09 -1.23
C ASP A 140 -0.64 -6.80 -0.73
N CYS A 141 -1.31 -7.85 -0.25
CA CYS A 141 -2.68 -7.78 0.21
C CYS A 141 -2.86 -6.75 1.32
N TYR A 142 -1.90 -6.62 2.25
CA TYR A 142 -2.05 -5.72 3.39
C TYR A 142 -2.01 -4.25 2.97
N HIS A 143 -0.97 -3.83 2.24
CA HIS A 143 -0.77 -2.42 1.93
C HIS A 143 -1.82 -1.89 0.95
N ILE A 144 -2.26 -2.71 -0.02
CA ILE A 144 -3.35 -2.35 -0.94
C ILE A 144 -4.64 -2.07 -0.16
N SER A 145 -5.03 -3.01 0.70
CA SER A 145 -6.23 -2.88 1.51
C SER A 145 -6.15 -1.70 2.46
N LEU A 146 -5.00 -1.53 3.12
CA LEU A 146 -4.77 -0.44 4.06
C LEU A 146 -4.90 0.91 3.37
N ALA A 147 -4.24 1.12 2.23
CA ALA A 147 -4.27 2.40 1.54
C ALA A 147 -5.69 2.77 1.10
N LEU A 148 -6.41 1.83 0.47
CA LEU A 148 -7.77 2.10 -0.02
C LEU A 148 -8.77 2.25 1.12
N PHE A 149 -8.64 1.50 2.21
CA PHE A 149 -9.50 1.64 3.38
C PHE A 149 -9.19 2.94 4.16
N TYR A 150 -7.92 3.35 4.19
CA TYR A 150 -7.49 4.63 4.77
C TYR A 150 -8.08 5.81 3.98
N TYR A 151 -8.17 5.72 2.65
CA TYR A 151 -8.89 6.71 1.85
C TYR A 151 -10.34 6.90 2.32
N LEU A 152 -11.07 5.80 2.55
CA LEU A 152 -12.46 5.84 3.01
C LEU A 152 -12.59 6.56 4.35
N HIS A 153 -11.62 6.41 5.25
CA HIS A 153 -11.57 7.19 6.50
C HIS A 153 -11.25 8.66 6.27
N LEU A 154 -10.27 8.94 5.41
CA LEU A 154 -9.77 10.29 5.17
C LEU A 154 -10.82 11.19 4.52
N ARG A 155 -11.62 10.64 3.59
CA ARG A 155 -12.64 11.39 2.84
C ARG A 155 -13.81 11.84 3.72
N GLU A 156 -14.10 11.16 4.81
CA GLU A 156 -15.30 11.41 5.63
C GLU A 156 -15.24 12.75 6.37
N GLY A 157 -16.30 13.55 6.22
CA GLY A 157 -16.53 14.81 6.94
C GLY A 157 -16.57 16.05 6.04
N LEU A 158 -16.81 17.20 6.66
CA LEU A 158 -16.90 18.51 6.01
C LEU A 158 -15.59 19.27 6.22
N GLY A 159 -14.99 19.83 5.17
CA GLY A 159 -13.78 20.64 5.27
C GLY A 159 -12.95 20.67 3.98
N VAL A 160 -12.27 21.81 3.75
CA VAL A 160 -11.47 22.08 2.53
C VAL A 160 -10.45 20.97 2.25
N ALA A 161 -9.73 20.50 3.28
CA ALA A 161 -8.72 19.46 3.11
C ALA A 161 -9.30 18.15 2.55
N ARG A 162 -10.54 17.81 2.93
CA ARG A 162 -11.21 16.57 2.48
C ARG A 162 -11.73 16.72 1.07
N LEU A 163 -12.31 17.89 0.74
CA LEU A 163 -12.72 18.19 -0.62
C LEU A 163 -11.52 18.09 -1.58
N LYS A 164 -10.37 18.65 -1.18
CA LYS A 164 -9.13 18.56 -1.96
C LYS A 164 -8.65 17.12 -2.13
N VAL A 165 -8.68 16.29 -1.09
CA VAL A 165 -8.36 14.85 -1.22
C VAL A 165 -9.28 14.18 -2.25
N ARG A 166 -10.59 14.39 -2.20
CA ARG A 166 -11.52 13.79 -3.19
C ARG A 166 -11.22 14.25 -4.63
N GLU A 167 -10.93 15.54 -4.81
CA GLU A 167 -10.55 16.10 -6.11
C GLU A 167 -9.24 15.51 -6.64
N MET A 168 -8.26 15.26 -5.77
CA MET A 168 -6.93 14.81 -6.15
C MET A 168 -6.85 13.30 -6.42
N PHE A 169 -7.76 12.51 -5.86
CA PHE A 169 -7.78 11.06 -5.99
C PHE A 169 -9.13 10.58 -6.55
N PRO A 170 -9.50 11.00 -7.78
CA PRO A 170 -10.83 10.77 -8.32
C PRO A 170 -11.17 9.30 -8.49
N ASN A 171 -10.19 8.43 -8.76
CA ASN A 171 -10.43 6.99 -8.88
C ASN A 171 -10.66 6.32 -7.51
N CYS A 172 -10.06 6.85 -6.44
CA CYS A 172 -10.41 6.44 -5.08
C CYS A 172 -11.82 6.94 -4.71
N GLU A 173 -12.20 8.13 -5.16
CA GLU A 173 -13.56 8.64 -4.94
C GLU A 173 -14.62 7.84 -5.71
N LYS A 174 -14.33 7.40 -6.94
CA LYS A 174 -15.20 6.45 -7.66
C LYS A 174 -15.40 5.17 -6.86
N LEU A 175 -14.31 4.57 -6.35
CA LEU A 175 -14.37 3.38 -5.51
C LEU A 175 -15.23 3.59 -4.26
N ALA A 176 -15.06 4.72 -3.57
CA ALA A 176 -15.83 5.04 -2.38
C ALA A 176 -17.33 5.24 -2.62
N ASN A 177 -17.74 5.47 -3.87
CA ASN A 177 -19.13 5.61 -4.30
C ASN A 177 -19.71 4.31 -4.87
N VAL A 178 -18.93 3.22 -4.95
CA VAL A 178 -19.46 1.88 -5.24
C VAL A 178 -20.32 1.44 -4.04
N PRO A 179 -21.61 1.05 -4.24
CA PRO A 179 -22.53 0.76 -3.15
C PRO A 179 -21.99 -0.24 -2.13
N GLU A 180 -21.43 -1.35 -2.59
CA GLU A 180 -20.90 -2.43 -1.75
C GLU A 180 -19.70 -1.96 -0.92
N VAL A 181 -18.83 -1.13 -1.50
CA VAL A 181 -17.70 -0.51 -0.78
C VAL A 181 -18.20 0.47 0.28
N HIS A 182 -19.22 1.26 -0.06
CA HIS A 182 -19.81 2.22 0.87
C HIS A 182 -20.49 1.51 2.06
N GLU A 183 -21.26 0.46 1.79
CA GLU A 183 -21.91 -0.37 2.81
C GLU A 183 -20.88 -1.07 3.72
N PHE A 184 -19.84 -1.65 3.11
CA PHE A 184 -18.72 -2.23 3.85
C PHE A 184 -18.10 -1.19 4.79
N TYR A 185 -17.80 0.00 4.28
CA TYR A 185 -17.24 1.07 5.09
C TYR A 185 -18.14 1.48 6.27
N LEU A 186 -19.43 1.67 6.03
CA LEU A 186 -20.37 2.05 7.09
C LEU A 186 -20.43 1.02 8.22
N LYS A 187 -20.35 -0.27 7.88
CA LYS A 187 -20.30 -1.37 8.86
C LYS A 187 -19.03 -1.35 9.71
N HIS A 188 -17.91 -0.88 9.16
CA HIS A 188 -16.59 -0.94 9.77
C HIS A 188 -16.00 0.43 10.18
N LYS A 189 -16.76 1.53 10.06
CA LYS A 189 -16.32 2.92 10.29
C LYS A 189 -15.69 3.19 11.68
N GLY A 190 -16.07 2.43 12.69
CA GLY A 190 -15.55 2.54 14.06
C GLY A 190 -14.38 1.59 14.36
N GLU A 191 -14.04 0.67 13.45
CA GLU A 191 -12.95 -0.26 13.65
C GLU A 191 -11.59 0.39 13.39
N LYS A 192 -10.52 -0.18 13.97
CA LYS A 192 -9.17 0.29 13.69
C LYS A 192 -8.87 0.07 12.20
N PRO A 193 -8.40 1.08 11.46
CA PRO A 193 -8.11 0.95 10.03
C PRO A 193 -6.96 -0.02 9.73
N THR A 194 -6.17 -0.39 10.74
CA THR A 194 -5.09 -1.39 10.66
C THR A 194 -5.52 -2.80 11.10
N SER A 195 -6.82 -3.02 11.31
CA SER A 195 -7.36 -4.33 11.68
C SER A 195 -7.19 -5.32 10.53
N ARG A 196 -6.29 -6.29 10.69
CA ARG A 196 -6.00 -7.31 9.64
C ARG A 196 -7.25 -8.05 9.16
N ARG A 197 -8.18 -8.35 10.06
CA ARG A 197 -9.45 -8.99 9.71
C ARG A 197 -10.27 -8.11 8.76
N VAL A 198 -10.45 -6.83 9.11
CA VAL A 198 -11.22 -5.88 8.27
C VAL A 198 -10.52 -5.67 6.93
N LEU A 199 -9.20 -5.52 6.93
CA LEU A 199 -8.43 -5.34 5.70
C LEU A 199 -8.53 -6.57 4.80
N LYS A 200 -8.55 -7.77 5.38
CA LYS A 200 -8.77 -9.02 4.64
C LYS A 200 -10.14 -9.07 3.99
N ASP A 201 -11.19 -8.88 4.80
CA ASP A 201 -12.56 -8.89 4.31
C ASP A 201 -12.77 -7.80 3.23
N PHE A 202 -12.08 -6.66 3.37
CA PHE A 202 -12.12 -5.57 2.40
C PHE A 202 -11.43 -5.95 1.08
N LEU A 203 -10.26 -6.59 1.12
CA LEU A 203 -9.59 -7.04 -0.10
C LEU A 203 -10.41 -8.06 -0.86
N GLU A 204 -11.00 -9.03 -0.14
CA GLU A 204 -11.86 -10.05 -0.75
C GLU A 204 -13.04 -9.40 -1.49
N LEU A 205 -13.64 -8.36 -0.91
CA LEU A 205 -14.65 -7.54 -1.59
C LEU A 205 -14.09 -6.85 -2.85
N LEU A 206 -12.92 -6.23 -2.75
CA LEU A 206 -12.30 -5.53 -3.87
C LEU A 206 -11.97 -6.46 -5.05
N GLU A 207 -11.42 -7.64 -4.76
CA GLU A 207 -11.09 -8.64 -5.76
C GLU A 207 -12.36 -9.22 -6.40
N TRP A 208 -13.42 -9.45 -5.62
CA TRP A 208 -14.71 -9.88 -6.15
C TRP A 208 -15.34 -8.82 -7.07
N LEU A 209 -15.36 -7.56 -6.66
CA LEU A 209 -15.86 -6.46 -7.48
C LEU A 209 -15.06 -6.27 -8.78
N ASP A 210 -13.75 -6.52 -8.75
CA ASP A 210 -12.91 -6.46 -9.94
C ASP A 210 -13.20 -7.62 -10.90
N PHE A 211 -13.39 -8.83 -10.35
CA PHE A 211 -13.72 -10.02 -11.11
C PHE A 211 -15.10 -9.91 -11.81
N GLU A 212 -16.10 -9.36 -11.11
CA GLU A 212 -17.46 -9.17 -11.63
C GLU A 212 -17.59 -7.92 -12.55
N GLY A 213 -16.49 -7.21 -12.81
CA GLY A 213 -16.49 -5.99 -13.64
C GLY A 213 -17.09 -4.75 -12.96
N GLY A 214 -17.44 -4.84 -11.67
CA GLY A 214 -17.96 -3.71 -10.88
C GLY A 214 -17.00 -2.51 -10.81
N LEU A 215 -15.71 -2.73 -11.06
CA LEU A 215 -14.67 -1.68 -11.04
C LEU A 215 -14.17 -1.25 -12.44
N GLU A 216 -14.78 -1.72 -13.54
CA GLU A 216 -14.33 -1.42 -14.92
C GLU A 216 -14.28 0.07 -15.26
N HIS A 217 -15.15 0.86 -14.63
CA HIS A 217 -15.26 2.32 -14.79
C HIS A 217 -14.11 3.11 -14.11
N ILE A 218 -13.23 2.41 -13.39
CA ILE A 218 -12.05 2.94 -12.72
C ILE A 218 -10.82 2.55 -13.53
N GLN A 219 -10.34 3.47 -14.37
CA GLN A 219 -9.14 3.30 -15.23
C GLN A 219 -8.09 4.38 -14.97
#